data_AF-A0A455UEY9-F1
#
_entry.id   AF-A0A455UEY9-F1
#
_cell.length_a   1.000
_cell.length_b   1.000
_cell.length_c   1.000
_cell.angle_alpha   90.00
_cell.angle_beta   90.00
_cell.angle_gamma   90.00
#
_symmetry.space_group_name_H-M   'P 1'
#
loop_
_entity.id
_entity.type
_entity.pdbx_description
1 polymer ?
#
loop_
_entity_poly.entity_id
_entity_poly.type
_entity_poly.pdbx_seq_one_letter_code
_entity_poly.pdbx_strand_id
1 'polypeptide(L)'
;MVIIAGHGRREAAMQLGLERVPVVVRGDLDDDQVRRWRIEENKSVGLDYDVVMMKEELAELMNFSDDPLVGFDDKEWSVLTEDLTAGFDADTVIADLEEEMAESHRKHEEAVETAKTNEVLVTELLGFKKVPADKQRLFAEFMAEVEYRTKRSGLDAFVAFIERCDIDLACPEA
;
A
#
# COMPACT_ATOMS: atom_id res chain seq x y z
N MET A 1 -0.42 38.92 -5.11
CA MET A 1 -1.58 38.15 -4.64
C MET A 1 -1.28 36.68 -4.93
N VAL A 2 -1.22 35.84 -3.91
CA VAL A 2 -0.91 34.42 -4.03
C VAL A 2 -2.17 33.64 -3.66
N ILE A 3 -2.42 32.53 -4.36
CA ILE A 3 -3.54 31.65 -4.05
C ILE A 3 -3.07 30.65 -3.00
N ILE A 4 -3.83 30.55 -1.92
CA ILE A 4 -3.49 29.69 -0.78
C ILE A 4 -4.39 28.46 -0.68
N ALA A 5 -5.55 28.48 -1.34
CA ALA A 5 -6.51 27.38 -1.38
C ALA A 5 -7.40 27.47 -2.63
N GLY A 6 -7.86 26.32 -3.14
CA GLY A 6 -8.82 26.25 -4.25
C GLY A 6 -8.19 26.32 -5.64
N HIS A 7 -6.94 25.88 -5.78
CA HIS A 7 -6.23 25.84 -7.07
C HIS A 7 -7.03 25.08 -8.14
N GLY A 8 -7.56 23.88 -7.82
CA GLY A 8 -8.35 23.10 -8.76
C GLY A 8 -9.66 23.78 -9.19
N ARG A 9 -10.32 24.53 -8.30
CA ARG A 9 -11.53 25.31 -8.65
C ARG A 9 -11.20 26.47 -9.58
N ARG A 10 -10.05 27.11 -9.39
CA ARG A 10 -9.56 28.15 -10.31
C ARG A 10 -9.24 27.56 -11.68
N GLU A 11 -8.54 26.43 -11.74
CA GLU A 11 -8.22 25.77 -13.01
C GLU A 11 -9.48 25.35 -13.76
N ALA A 12 -10.47 24.79 -13.06
CA ALA A 12 -11.77 24.48 -13.65
C ALA A 12 -12.47 25.74 -14.21
N ALA A 13 -12.44 26.85 -13.47
CA ALA A 13 -13.02 28.10 -13.94
C ALA A 13 -12.32 28.68 -15.18
N MET A 14 -10.99 28.49 -15.28
CA MET A 14 -10.23 28.85 -16.49
C MET A 14 -10.64 27.99 -17.69
N GLN A 15 -10.79 26.67 -17.49
CA GLN A 15 -11.26 25.77 -18.55
C GLN A 15 -12.68 26.11 -19.00
N LEU A 16 -13.53 26.61 -18.10
CA LEU A 16 -14.89 27.06 -18.40
C LEU A 16 -14.96 28.47 -19.01
N GLY A 17 -13.82 29.16 -19.17
CA GLY A 17 -13.77 30.50 -19.78
C GLY A 17 -14.39 31.61 -18.93
N LEU A 18 -14.46 31.44 -17.61
CA LEU A 18 -15.01 32.46 -16.72
C LEU A 18 -14.02 33.62 -16.54
N GLU A 19 -14.43 34.84 -16.89
CA GLU A 19 -13.61 36.05 -16.72
C GLU A 19 -13.42 36.45 -15.25
N ARG A 20 -14.36 36.09 -14.38
CA ARG A 20 -14.35 36.44 -12.95
C ARG A 20 -14.83 35.27 -12.11
N VAL A 21 -14.16 35.08 -10.97
CA VAL A 21 -14.50 34.07 -9.97
C VAL A 21 -14.63 34.70 -8.59
N PRO A 22 -15.55 34.22 -7.74
CA PRO A 22 -15.64 34.67 -6.37
C PRO A 22 -14.39 34.21 -5.59
N VAL A 23 -13.75 35.15 -4.90
CA VAL A 23 -12.57 34.89 -4.07
C VAL A 23 -12.77 35.48 -2.69
N VAL A 24 -12.16 34.85 -1.68
CA VAL A 24 -12.06 35.38 -0.32
C VAL A 24 -10.63 35.87 -0.14
N VAL A 25 -10.46 37.15 0.19
CA VAL A 25 -9.14 37.74 0.47
C VAL A 25 -8.91 37.70 1.97
N ARG A 26 -7.91 36.93 2.39
CA ARG A 26 -7.43 36.87 3.78
C ARG A 26 -6.23 37.81 3.92
N GLY A 27 -6.41 38.90 4.65
CA GLY A 27 -5.34 39.85 5.03
C GLY A 27 -4.99 39.76 6.51
N ASP A 28 -5.60 38.82 7.21
CA ASP A 28 -5.52 38.56 8.64
C ASP A 28 -4.53 37.44 9.00
N LEU A 29 -3.94 36.78 8.00
CA LEU A 29 -3.02 35.66 8.17
C LEU A 29 -1.57 36.14 8.05
N ASP A 30 -0.72 35.68 8.95
CA ASP A 30 0.74 35.79 8.81
C ASP A 30 1.31 34.74 7.83
N ASP A 31 2.56 34.90 7.42
CA ASP A 31 3.23 34.01 6.46
C ASP A 31 3.28 32.53 6.92
N ASP A 32 3.46 32.27 8.22
CA ASP A 32 3.42 30.92 8.81
C ASP A 32 2.02 30.33 8.80
N GLN A 33 1.00 31.14 9.11
CA GLN A 33 -0.40 30.74 9.00
C GLN A 33 -0.81 30.46 7.55
N VAL A 34 -0.26 31.22 6.59
CA VAL A 34 -0.47 30.98 5.16
C VAL A 34 0.17 29.66 4.72
N ARG A 35 1.39 29.36 5.19
CA ARG A 35 2.06 28.08 4.94
C ARG A 35 1.25 26.91 5.51
N ARG A 36 0.86 27.00 6.78
CA ARG A 36 0.01 26.00 7.45
C ARG A 36 -1.26 25.70 6.66
N TRP A 37 -2.00 26.74 6.31
CA TRP A 37 -3.26 26.61 5.58
C TRP A 37 -3.09 25.92 4.22
N ARG A 38 -1.95 26.12 3.55
CA ARG A 38 -1.64 25.47 2.29
C ARG A 38 -1.43 23.96 2.46
N ILE A 39 -0.75 23.54 3.53
CA ILE A 39 -0.53 22.12 3.84
C ILE A 39 -1.86 21.43 4.15
N GLU A 40 -2.71 22.06 4.97
CA GLU A 40 -4.05 21.53 5.29
C GLU A 40 -4.91 21.36 4.03
N GLU A 41 -4.87 22.33 3.11
CA GLU A 41 -5.60 22.23 1.86
C GLU A 41 -5.05 21.12 0.96
N ASN A 42 -3.72 21.03 0.81
CA ASN A 42 -3.08 19.99 0.02
C ASN A 42 -3.45 18.59 0.51
N LYS A 43 -3.46 18.37 1.84
CA LYS A 43 -3.91 17.11 2.46
C LYS A 43 -5.40 16.85 2.18
N SER A 44 -6.25 17.88 2.30
CA SER A 44 -7.69 17.75 2.03
C SER A 44 -8.03 17.39 0.58
N VAL A 45 -7.18 17.76 -0.39
CA VAL A 45 -7.40 17.44 -1.81
C VAL A 45 -6.97 15.99 -2.12
N GLY A 46 -6.21 15.34 -1.24
CA GLY A 46 -5.81 13.93 -1.38
C GLY A 46 -4.86 13.67 -2.55
N LEU A 47 -4.06 14.68 -2.92
CA LEU A 47 -3.00 14.51 -3.92
C LEU A 47 -1.85 13.67 -3.35
N ASP A 48 -1.17 12.93 -4.22
CA ASP A 48 0.08 12.25 -3.87
C ASP A 48 1.14 13.34 -3.66
N TYR A 49 1.49 13.60 -2.41
CA TYR A 49 2.46 14.63 -2.03
C TYR A 49 3.80 14.00 -1.67
N ASP A 50 4.89 14.71 -1.97
CA ASP A 50 6.22 14.31 -1.54
C ASP A 50 6.31 14.44 -0.02
N VAL A 51 6.31 13.29 0.66
CA VAL A 51 6.36 13.20 2.12
C VAL A 51 7.64 13.81 2.68
N VAL A 52 8.75 13.76 1.94
CA VAL A 52 10.04 14.33 2.38
C VAL A 52 9.95 15.85 2.40
N MET A 53 9.51 16.45 1.29
CA MET A 53 9.35 17.90 1.18
C MET A 53 8.33 18.43 2.20
N MET A 54 7.25 17.68 2.44
CA MET A 54 6.25 18.04 3.43
C MET A 54 6.81 18.01 4.86
N LYS A 55 7.64 17.01 5.20
CA LYS A 55 8.28 16.94 6.52
C LYS A 55 9.21 18.12 6.77
N GLU A 56 9.97 18.56 5.77
CA GLU A 56 10.83 19.75 5.89
C GLU A 56 10.02 21.02 6.15
N GLU A 57 8.94 21.26 5.38
CA GLU A 57 8.07 22.42 5.58
C GLU A 57 7.33 22.36 6.93
N LEU A 58 6.98 21.15 7.39
CA LEU A 58 6.36 20.92 8.69
C LEU A 58 7.33 21.19 9.85
N ALA A 59 8.60 20.80 9.73
CA ALA A 59 9.64 21.04 10.72
C ALA A 59 9.87 22.54 10.96
N GLU A 60 9.86 23.33 9.89
CA GLU A 60 9.94 24.79 9.99
C GLU A 60 8.73 25.38 10.71
N LEU A 61 7.53 24.86 10.46
CA LEU A 61 6.28 25.31 11.09
C LEU A 61 6.15 24.89 12.57
N MET A 62 6.68 23.74 12.95
CA MET A 62 6.65 23.28 14.34
C MET A 62 7.46 24.20 15.29
N ASN A 63 8.50 24.87 14.79
CA ASN A 63 9.23 25.88 15.56
C ASN A 63 8.35 27.08 15.97
N PHE A 64 7.23 27.29 15.27
CA PHE A 64 6.30 28.39 15.52
C PHE A 64 5.10 27.95 16.38
N SER A 65 4.58 26.73 16.18
CA SER A 65 3.57 26.15 17.07
C SER A 65 3.48 24.63 16.97
N ASP A 66 3.22 23.97 18.09
CA ASP A 66 3.03 22.52 18.19
C ASP A 66 1.58 22.05 17.93
N ASP A 67 0.67 22.98 17.57
CA ASP A 67 -0.74 22.64 17.35
C ASP A 67 -0.91 21.68 16.16
N PRO A 68 -1.67 20.58 16.31
CA PRO A 68 -1.96 19.66 15.22
C PRO A 68 -2.59 20.36 14.01
N LEU A 69 -2.07 20.05 12.82
CA LEU A 69 -2.65 20.48 11.55
C LEU A 69 -4.03 19.84 11.33
N VAL A 70 -4.99 20.62 10.83
CA VAL A 70 -6.33 20.12 10.53
C VAL A 70 -6.28 19.17 9.33
N GLY A 71 -6.81 17.95 9.50
CA GLY A 71 -6.85 16.93 8.44
C GLY A 71 -5.81 15.82 8.57
N PHE A 72 -5.01 15.84 9.64
CA PHE A 72 -4.17 14.71 10.08
C PHE A 72 -4.84 14.00 11.24
N ASP A 73 -4.82 12.67 11.24
CA ASP A 73 -5.22 11.92 12.43
C ASP A 73 -4.11 11.96 13.51
N ASP A 74 -4.47 11.69 14.77
CA ASP A 74 -3.51 11.79 15.90
C ASP A 74 -2.28 10.88 15.73
N LYS A 75 -2.41 9.76 15.00
CA LYS A 75 -1.31 8.81 14.76
C LYS A 75 -0.43 9.25 13.59
N GLU A 76 -1.03 9.75 12.51
CA GLU A 76 -0.34 10.37 11.39
C GLU A 76 0.46 11.58 11.89
N TRP A 77 -0.14 12.39 12.76
CA TRP A 77 0.51 13.53 13.38
C TRP A 77 1.68 13.10 14.25
N SER A 78 1.50 12.10 15.13
CA SER A 78 2.59 11.62 15.99
C SER A 78 3.76 11.09 15.16
N VAL A 79 3.51 10.29 14.12
CA VAL A 79 4.58 9.76 13.25
C VAL A 79 5.32 10.88 12.50
N LEU A 80 4.61 11.92 12.05
CA LEU A 80 5.22 13.05 11.36
C LEU A 80 6.01 13.98 12.29
N THR A 81 5.67 14.03 13.59
CA THR A 81 6.23 14.98 14.56
C THR A 81 7.24 14.35 15.52
N GLU A 82 7.14 13.06 15.84
CA GLU A 82 8.11 12.31 16.65
C GLU A 82 9.48 12.29 15.99
N ASP A 83 9.53 12.10 14.66
CA ASP A 83 10.76 12.18 13.84
C ASP A 83 11.43 13.57 13.88
N LEU A 84 10.66 14.63 14.16
CA LEU A 84 11.12 16.02 14.11
C LEU A 84 11.52 16.58 15.48
N THR A 85 10.98 16.01 16.56
CA THR A 85 11.17 16.50 17.94
C THR A 85 12.21 15.70 18.72
N ALA A 86 12.48 14.46 18.33
CA ALA A 86 13.66 13.73 18.76
C ALA A 86 14.85 14.20 17.90
N GLY A 87 15.89 14.78 18.53
CA GLY A 87 17.15 14.99 17.84
C GLY A 87 17.57 13.70 17.16
N PHE A 88 17.79 13.76 15.84
CA PHE A 88 17.98 12.63 14.93
C PHE A 88 19.17 11.77 15.37
N ASP A 89 19.00 10.91 16.37
CA ASP A 89 19.95 9.89 16.76
C ASP A 89 19.58 8.64 15.97
N ALA A 90 20.08 8.60 14.73
CA ALA A 90 19.84 7.51 13.80
C ALA A 90 20.19 6.15 14.42
N ASP A 91 21.13 6.11 15.37
CA ASP A 91 21.57 4.89 16.05
C ASP A 91 20.50 4.30 16.99
N THR A 92 19.69 5.11 17.68
CA THR A 92 18.60 4.59 18.53
C THR A 92 17.42 4.10 17.71
N VAL A 93 17.08 4.80 16.63
CA VAL A 93 16.00 4.39 15.72
C VAL A 93 16.37 3.10 14.98
N ILE A 94 17.63 2.95 14.57
CA ILE A 94 18.12 1.70 13.96
C ILE A 94 18.06 0.56 14.99
N ALA A 95 18.46 0.79 16.24
CA ALA A 95 18.40 -0.25 17.28
C ALA A 95 16.95 -0.70 17.57
N ASP A 96 16.00 0.23 17.69
CA ASP A 96 14.59 -0.08 17.93
C ASP A 96 13.96 -0.78 16.72
N LEU A 97 14.27 -0.33 15.49
CA LEU A 97 13.85 -1.00 14.26
C LEU A 97 14.49 -2.39 14.10
N GLU A 98 15.74 -2.58 14.49
CA GLU A 98 16.41 -3.88 14.45
C GLU A 98 15.76 -4.86 15.43
N GLU A 99 15.35 -4.42 16.61
CA GLU A 99 14.66 -5.23 17.60
C GLU A 99 13.23 -5.59 17.13
N GLU A 100 12.48 -4.63 16.60
CA GLU A 100 11.14 -4.88 16.02
C GLU A 100 11.19 -5.74 14.75
N MET A 101 12.18 -5.51 13.88
CA MET A 101 12.41 -6.33 12.68
C MET A 101 12.82 -7.75 13.07
N ALA A 102 13.65 -7.95 14.08
CA ALA A 102 14.01 -9.28 14.57
C ALA A 102 12.80 -10.00 15.19
N GLU A 103 11.95 -9.30 15.93
CA GLU A 103 10.73 -9.87 16.48
C GLU A 103 9.69 -10.21 15.39
N SER A 104 9.53 -9.33 14.40
CA SER A 104 8.71 -9.55 13.21
C SER A 104 9.24 -10.70 12.38
N HIS A 105 10.54 -10.76 12.09
CA HIS A 105 11.18 -11.86 11.38
C HIS A 105 11.00 -13.19 12.13
N ARG A 106 11.12 -13.20 13.47
CA ARG A 106 10.87 -14.41 14.27
C ARG A 106 9.41 -14.83 14.21
N LYS A 107 8.46 -13.90 14.36
CA LYS A 107 7.03 -14.18 14.21
C LYS A 107 6.67 -14.62 12.79
N HIS A 108 7.32 -14.05 11.77
CA HIS A 108 7.10 -14.39 10.38
C HIS A 108 7.70 -15.76 10.04
N GLU A 109 8.87 -16.10 10.58
CA GLU A 109 9.50 -17.41 10.43
C GLU A 109 8.70 -18.50 11.14
N GLU A 110 8.20 -18.23 12.35
CA GLU A 110 7.25 -19.09 13.07
C GLU A 110 5.90 -19.22 12.32
N ALA A 111 5.38 -18.13 11.75
CA ALA A 111 4.16 -18.14 10.93
C ALA A 111 4.34 -18.89 9.60
N VAL A 112 5.52 -18.77 8.98
CA VAL A 112 5.88 -19.48 7.75
C VAL A 112 6.07 -20.97 8.06
N GLU A 113 6.68 -21.33 9.19
CA GLU A 113 6.86 -22.74 9.58
C GLU A 113 5.54 -23.40 10.00
N THR A 114 4.65 -22.67 10.68
CA THR A 114 3.28 -23.13 10.97
C THR A 114 2.40 -23.18 9.70
N ALA A 115 2.61 -22.29 8.73
CA ALA A 115 1.96 -22.35 7.42
C ALA A 115 2.43 -23.54 6.58
N LYS A 116 3.69 -23.97 6.71
CA LYS A 116 4.19 -25.21 6.09
C LYS A 116 3.56 -26.47 6.69
N THR A 117 3.08 -26.42 7.94
CA THR A 117 2.49 -27.58 8.64
C THR A 117 0.96 -27.65 8.57
N ASN A 118 0.28 -26.55 8.24
CA ASN A 118 -1.17 -26.55 8.05
C ASN A 118 -1.55 -27.12 6.68
N GLU A 119 -2.15 -28.31 6.67
CA GLU A 119 -2.71 -28.92 5.46
C GLU A 119 -3.91 -28.08 4.96
N VAL A 120 -3.79 -27.53 3.75
CA VAL A 120 -4.89 -26.80 3.10
C VAL A 120 -5.84 -27.79 2.43
N LEU A 121 -7.15 -27.57 2.56
CA LEU A 121 -8.14 -28.40 1.88
C LEU A 121 -8.04 -28.22 0.35
N VAL A 122 -7.91 -29.31 -0.40
CA VAL A 122 -7.85 -29.29 -1.88
C VAL A 122 -9.05 -28.55 -2.50
N THR A 123 -10.21 -28.57 -1.83
CA THR A 123 -11.40 -27.82 -2.25
C THR A 123 -11.22 -26.30 -2.23
N GLU A 124 -10.40 -25.79 -1.32
CA GLU A 124 -10.06 -24.36 -1.23
C GLU A 124 -9.05 -23.97 -2.31
N LEU A 125 -8.17 -24.89 -2.72
CA LEU A 125 -7.18 -24.68 -3.77
C LEU A 125 -7.79 -24.71 -5.19
N LEU A 126 -8.63 -25.70 -5.48
CA LEU A 126 -9.18 -25.91 -6.82
C LEU A 126 -10.52 -25.19 -7.06
N GLY A 127 -11.19 -24.71 -6.02
CA GLY A 127 -12.44 -23.96 -6.12
C GLY A 127 -13.69 -24.81 -6.41
N PHE A 128 -13.59 -26.14 -6.39
CA PHE A 128 -14.74 -27.04 -6.57
C PHE A 128 -14.71 -28.25 -5.63
N LYS A 129 -15.89 -28.66 -5.17
CA LYS A 129 -16.06 -29.79 -4.24
C LYS A 129 -16.38 -31.12 -4.94
N LYS A 130 -16.97 -31.07 -6.13
CA LYS A 130 -17.43 -32.26 -6.86
C LYS A 130 -17.17 -32.09 -8.34
N VAL A 131 -16.81 -33.19 -8.99
CA VAL A 131 -16.68 -33.29 -10.45
C VAL A 131 -17.81 -34.20 -10.97
N PRO A 132 -18.49 -33.82 -12.07
CA PRO A 132 -19.46 -34.70 -12.74
C PRO A 132 -18.85 -36.05 -13.14
N ALA A 133 -19.63 -37.14 -13.03
CA ALA A 133 -19.13 -38.51 -13.24
C ALA A 133 -18.59 -38.75 -14.67
N ASP A 134 -19.17 -38.09 -15.67
CA ASP A 134 -18.73 -38.10 -17.06
C ASP A 134 -17.34 -37.47 -17.27
N LYS A 135 -16.91 -36.61 -16.36
CA LYS A 135 -15.59 -35.94 -16.39
C LYS A 135 -14.52 -36.66 -15.55
N GLN A 136 -14.88 -37.66 -14.76
CA GLN A 136 -13.94 -38.39 -13.89
C GLN A 136 -12.77 -38.97 -14.68
N ARG A 137 -13.05 -39.50 -15.89
CA ARG A 137 -12.02 -40.11 -16.74
C ARG A 137 -10.98 -39.11 -17.21
N LEU A 138 -11.41 -37.89 -17.54
CA LEU A 138 -10.53 -36.80 -17.97
C LEU A 138 -9.53 -36.41 -16.86
N PHE A 139 -10.01 -36.31 -15.62
CA PHE A 139 -9.14 -35.99 -14.47
C PHE A 139 -8.11 -37.11 -14.19
N ALA A 140 -8.53 -38.38 -14.31
CA ALA A 140 -7.63 -39.51 -14.14
C ALA A 140 -6.57 -39.57 -15.25
N GLU A 141 -6.96 -39.34 -16.50
CA GLU A 141 -6.04 -39.26 -17.65
C GLU A 141 -5.04 -38.12 -17.48
N PHE A 142 -5.50 -36.94 -17.05
CA PHE A 142 -4.63 -35.79 -16.78
C PHE A 142 -3.58 -36.10 -15.70
N MET A 143 -4.00 -36.66 -14.55
CA MET A 143 -3.06 -37.00 -13.48
C MET A 143 -2.06 -38.07 -13.92
N ALA A 144 -2.49 -39.09 -14.67
CA ALA A 144 -1.60 -40.12 -15.19
C ALA A 144 -0.53 -39.54 -16.14
N GLU A 145 -0.90 -38.59 -17.00
CA GLU A 145 0.04 -37.90 -17.89
C GLU A 145 1.04 -37.03 -17.08
N VAL A 146 0.55 -36.32 -16.07
CA VAL A 146 1.38 -35.50 -15.16
C VAL A 146 2.41 -36.37 -14.43
N GLU A 147 2.01 -37.51 -13.87
CA GLU A 147 2.90 -38.47 -13.22
C GLU A 147 3.92 -39.05 -14.21
N TYR A 148 3.49 -39.41 -15.42
CA TYR A 148 4.37 -39.94 -16.45
C TYR A 148 5.46 -38.95 -16.88
N ARG A 149 5.12 -37.66 -17.03
CA ARG A 149 6.05 -36.60 -17.43
C ARG A 149 7.00 -36.19 -16.31
N THR A 150 6.51 -36.10 -15.09
CA THR A 150 7.30 -35.66 -13.93
C THR A 150 8.10 -36.79 -13.29
N LYS A 151 7.77 -38.06 -13.58
CA LYS A 151 8.32 -39.26 -12.93
C LYS A 151 8.14 -39.25 -11.40
N ARG A 152 7.12 -38.54 -10.92
CA ARG A 152 6.68 -38.46 -9.52
C ARG A 152 5.24 -38.96 -9.41
N SER A 153 4.69 -39.09 -8.20
CA SER A 153 3.31 -39.55 -7.98
C SER A 153 2.47 -38.56 -7.17
N GLY A 154 1.17 -38.49 -7.45
CA GLY A 154 0.19 -37.73 -6.67
C GLY A 154 0.50 -36.23 -6.60
N LEU A 155 0.56 -35.70 -5.37
CA LEU A 155 0.78 -34.28 -5.10
C LEU A 155 2.14 -33.80 -5.63
N ASP A 156 3.20 -34.61 -5.45
CA ASP A 156 4.55 -34.24 -5.86
C ASP A 156 4.68 -34.11 -7.39
N ALA A 157 3.89 -34.91 -8.13
CA ALA A 157 3.79 -34.81 -9.57
C ALA A 157 3.04 -33.54 -10.00
N PHE A 158 1.94 -33.24 -9.31
CA PHE A 158 1.13 -32.06 -9.60
C PHE A 158 1.88 -30.75 -9.32
N VAL A 159 2.59 -30.67 -8.18
CA VAL A 159 3.43 -29.51 -7.83
C VAL A 159 4.58 -29.35 -8.83
N ALA A 160 5.29 -30.44 -9.16
CA ALA A 160 6.37 -30.39 -10.14
C ALA A 160 5.90 -30.00 -11.55
N PHE A 161 4.64 -30.28 -11.90
CA PHE A 161 4.03 -29.83 -13.14
C PHE A 161 3.75 -28.33 -13.11
N ILE A 162 3.18 -27.80 -12.03
CA ILE A 162 2.91 -26.36 -11.85
C ILE A 162 4.20 -25.55 -11.87
N GLU A 163 5.24 -25.99 -11.14
CA GLU A 163 6.52 -25.28 -11.08
C GLU A 163 7.27 -25.25 -12.42
N ARG A 164 7.00 -26.22 -13.29
CA ARG A 164 7.70 -26.38 -14.57
C ARG A 164 6.96 -25.76 -15.76
N CYS A 165 5.65 -25.60 -15.65
CA CYS A 165 4.85 -24.92 -16.66
C CYS A 165 4.82 -23.43 -16.36
N ASP A 166 5.54 -22.64 -17.16
CA ASP A 166 5.18 -21.23 -17.38
C ASP A 166 3.72 -21.25 -17.85
N ILE A 167 2.78 -20.74 -17.04
CA ILE A 167 1.35 -20.87 -17.31
C ILE A 167 0.98 -19.86 -18.40
N ASP A 168 1.47 -20.10 -19.61
CA ASP A 168 1.00 -19.42 -20.80
C ASP A 168 -0.29 -20.12 -21.22
N LEU A 169 -1.42 -19.61 -20.70
CA LEU A 169 -2.79 -20.11 -20.86
C LEU A 169 -3.33 -19.90 -22.28
N ALA A 170 -2.52 -20.12 -23.31
CA ALA A 170 -2.96 -20.18 -24.69
C ALA A 170 -3.77 -21.47 -24.91
N CYS A 171 -5.08 -21.37 -24.65
CA CYS A 171 -6.05 -22.36 -25.06
C CYS A 171 -6.03 -22.41 -26.61
N PRO A 172 -5.81 -23.57 -27.27
CA PRO A 172 -6.05 -23.66 -28.70
C PRO A 172 -7.56 -23.52 -28.92
N GLU A 173 -7.96 -22.53 -29.73
CA GLU A 173 -9.35 -22.33 -30.14
C GLU A 173 -9.93 -23.64 -30.70
N ALA A 174 -11.15 -23.94 -30.26
CA ALA A 174 -11.92 -25.13 -30.64
C ALA A 174 -12.33 -25.12 -32.12
#